data_AF-A0A943PBX5-F1
#
_entry.id   AF-A0A943PBX5-F1
#
_cell.length_a   1.000
_cell.length_b   1.000
_cell.length_c   1.000
_cell.angle_alpha   90.00
_cell.angle_beta   90.00
_cell.angle_gamma   90.00
#
_symmetry.space_group_name_H-M   'P 1'
#
loop_
_entity.id
_entity.type
_entity.pdbx_description
1 polymer ?
#
loop_
_entity_poly.entity_id
_entity_poly.type
_entity_poly.pdbx_seq_one_letter_code
_entity_poly.pdbx_strand_id
1 'polypeptide(L)'
;MNRKDRTVYIMLTDYPDKVSRTIKRIGLWEYSHMSISTDEHYPKFFSFTGKRGFMTEDFDLHPTYKGTDVPCALFALPVTEAELRNVERIIKHMTSNADEYKYSYIGLALLYLRIIPKQRGRDTCVGFVSRTIREQTSLSAGRRKKFCSPNDIKAFFINQLVFEGPLRVLLQKGKA
;
A
#
# COMPACT_ATOMS: atom_id res chain seq x y z
N MET A 1 -25.52 3.02 -19.13
CA MET A 1 -25.00 2.30 -17.95
C MET A 1 -24.12 3.26 -17.16
N ASN A 2 -24.63 3.78 -16.07
CA ASN A 2 -23.96 4.80 -15.25
C ASN A 2 -23.12 4.05 -14.18
N ARG A 3 -21.92 3.58 -14.53
CA ARG A 3 -20.99 3.01 -13.55
C ARG A 3 -20.41 4.17 -12.76
N LYS A 4 -20.84 4.35 -11.51
CA LYS A 4 -19.97 5.00 -10.52
C LYS A 4 -18.79 4.03 -10.36
N ASP A 5 -17.70 4.27 -11.06
CA ASP A 5 -16.52 3.41 -10.95
C ASP A 5 -15.96 3.52 -9.53
N ARG A 6 -16.20 2.49 -8.73
CA ARG A 6 -15.60 2.36 -7.41
C ARG A 6 -14.11 2.22 -7.55
N THR A 7 -13.38 2.83 -6.64
CA THR A 7 -11.94 2.93 -6.75
C THR A 7 -11.27 2.48 -5.46
N VAL A 8 -10.26 1.64 -5.62
CA VAL A 8 -9.28 1.33 -4.57
C VAL A 8 -8.03 2.13 -4.88
N TYR A 9 -7.52 2.84 -3.89
CA TYR A 9 -6.32 3.64 -4.03
C TYR A 9 -5.13 2.92 -3.43
N ILE A 10 -4.02 2.94 -4.16
CA ILE A 10 -2.75 2.41 -3.69
C ILE A 10 -1.74 3.54 -3.69
N MET A 11 -1.10 3.74 -2.55
CA MET A 11 -0.01 4.69 -2.44
C MET A 11 1.31 3.95 -2.23
N LEU A 12 2.26 4.26 -3.12
CA LEU A 12 3.66 3.89 -2.98
C LEU A 12 4.37 5.08 -2.36
N THR A 13 5.15 4.86 -1.30
CA THR A 13 5.88 5.93 -0.61
C THR A 13 7.31 5.49 -0.37
N ASP A 14 8.24 6.43 -0.51
CA ASP A 14 9.66 6.22 -0.27
C ASP A 14 10.14 7.01 0.93
N TYR A 15 9.83 6.50 2.13
CA TYR A 15 10.21 7.15 3.38
C TYR A 15 11.73 7.13 3.57
N PRO A 16 12.39 8.19 4.05
CA PRO A 16 13.84 8.20 4.27
C PRO A 16 14.26 7.50 5.58
N ASP A 17 13.62 6.39 5.93
CA ASP A 17 13.93 5.62 7.13
C ASP A 17 15.07 4.60 6.90
N LYS A 18 15.58 4.01 8.00
CA LYS A 18 16.69 3.04 7.94
C LYS A 18 16.33 1.79 7.13
N VAL A 19 15.08 1.35 7.21
CA VAL A 19 14.61 0.19 6.45
C VAL A 19 14.63 0.57 4.98
N SER A 20 13.96 1.64 4.57
CA SER A 20 13.97 2.15 3.19
C SER A 20 15.37 2.34 2.61
N ARG A 21 16.30 2.98 3.33
CA ARG A 21 17.69 3.13 2.85
C ARG A 21 18.36 1.79 2.55
N THR A 22 18.04 0.76 3.34
CA THR A 22 18.52 -0.60 3.10
C THR A 22 17.85 -1.20 1.86
N ILE A 23 16.53 -1.03 1.71
CA ILE A 23 15.76 -1.47 0.53
C ILE A 23 16.36 -0.88 -0.76
N LYS A 24 16.58 0.43 -0.77
CA LYS A 24 17.15 1.20 -1.88
C LYS A 24 18.57 0.76 -2.20
N ARG A 25 19.41 0.52 -1.19
CA ARG A 25 20.79 0.06 -1.39
C ARG A 25 20.86 -1.31 -2.05
N ILE A 26 19.89 -2.19 -1.77
CA ILE A 26 19.78 -3.50 -2.42
C ILE A 26 19.22 -3.35 -3.86
N GLY A 27 18.67 -2.17 -4.21
CA GLY A 27 18.25 -1.83 -5.57
C GLY A 27 17.02 -2.60 -6.07
N LEU A 28 16.28 -3.26 -5.18
CA LEU A 28 15.21 -4.16 -5.58
C LEU A 28 13.91 -3.41 -5.90
N TRP A 29 13.54 -2.40 -5.09
CA TRP A 29 12.30 -1.65 -5.24
C TRP A 29 12.54 -0.14 -5.23
N GLU A 30 11.82 0.57 -6.10
CA GLU A 30 11.90 2.03 -6.26
C GLU A 30 11.29 2.76 -5.05
N TYR A 31 10.19 2.20 -4.54
CA TYR A 31 9.45 2.66 -3.36
C TYR A 31 9.60 1.65 -2.22
N SER A 32 9.76 2.16 -1.00
CA SER A 32 10.02 1.35 0.19
C SER A 32 8.76 0.90 0.94
N HIS A 33 7.63 1.54 0.67
CA HIS A 33 6.40 1.37 1.44
C HIS A 33 5.16 1.35 0.54
N MET A 34 4.13 0.63 0.99
CA MET A 34 2.84 0.51 0.30
C MET A 34 1.69 0.62 1.29
N SER A 35 0.67 1.40 0.91
CA SER A 35 -0.58 1.52 1.66
C SER A 35 -1.79 1.49 0.73
N ILE A 36 -2.96 1.16 1.28
CA ILE A 36 -4.22 1.05 0.54
C ILE A 36 -5.31 1.94 1.15
N SER A 37 -6.19 2.49 0.31
CA SER A 37 -7.38 3.23 0.73
C SER A 37 -8.59 2.86 -0.15
N THR A 38 -9.78 3.04 0.38
CA THR A 38 -11.06 2.91 -0.33
C THR A 38 -11.85 4.22 -0.34
N ASP A 39 -11.25 5.30 0.16
CA ASP A 39 -11.93 6.59 0.34
C ASP A 39 -11.65 7.52 -0.84
N GLU A 40 -12.72 8.08 -1.42
CA GLU A 40 -12.73 8.88 -2.65
C GLU A 40 -11.88 10.16 -2.56
N HIS A 41 -11.64 10.68 -1.35
CA HIS A 41 -10.86 11.90 -1.10
C HIS A 41 -9.51 11.65 -0.43
N TYR A 42 -9.05 10.40 -0.38
CA TYR A 42 -7.75 10.01 0.20
C TYR A 42 -7.51 10.28 1.71
N PRO A 43 -8.50 10.51 2.60
CA PRO A 43 -8.22 10.91 3.98
C PRO A 43 -7.60 9.80 4.83
N LYS A 44 -7.72 8.53 4.43
CA LYS A 44 -7.33 7.38 5.26
C LYS A 44 -6.70 6.28 4.43
N PHE A 45 -5.40 6.08 4.64
CA PHE A 45 -4.69 4.92 4.13
C PHE A 45 -4.45 3.91 5.25
N PHE A 46 -4.30 2.64 4.89
CA PHE A 46 -4.06 1.54 5.81
C PHE A 46 -2.84 0.76 5.38
N SER A 47 -2.00 0.37 6.35
CA SER A 47 -0.81 -0.43 6.09
C SER A 47 -0.32 -1.15 7.35
N PHE A 48 0.78 -1.88 7.20
CA PHE A 48 1.59 -2.36 8.32
C PHE A 48 2.81 -1.47 8.50
N THR A 49 3.06 -1.00 9.72
CA THR A 49 4.25 -0.22 10.07
C THR A 49 5.04 -0.87 11.20
N GLY A 50 6.37 -0.73 11.17
CA GLY A 50 7.31 -1.54 11.95
C GLY A 50 6.99 -1.73 13.44
N LYS A 51 6.73 -0.64 14.19
CA LYS A 51 6.45 -0.71 15.64
C LYS A 51 4.97 -0.88 15.98
N ARG A 52 4.06 -0.42 15.12
CA ARG A 52 2.63 -0.33 15.43
C ARG A 52 1.84 -1.52 14.87
N GLY A 53 2.35 -2.24 13.88
CA GLY A 53 1.59 -3.30 13.22
C GLY A 53 0.60 -2.73 12.21
N PHE A 54 -0.58 -3.32 12.10
CA PHE A 54 -1.63 -2.80 11.22
C PHE A 54 -2.21 -1.49 11.77
N MET A 55 -2.22 -0.43 10.97
CA MET A 55 -2.74 0.87 11.39
C MET A 55 -3.32 1.68 10.23
N THR A 56 -4.11 2.70 10.59
CA THR A 56 -4.39 3.82 9.68
C THR A 56 -3.16 4.71 9.62
N GLU A 57 -2.66 4.96 8.41
CA GLU A 57 -1.56 5.87 8.13
C GLU A 57 -1.96 7.29 8.49
N ASP A 58 -1.03 7.95 9.17
CA ASP A 58 -1.04 9.40 9.34
C ASP A 58 0.28 9.91 8.76
N PHE A 59 0.20 10.40 7.52
CA PHE A 59 1.38 10.87 6.79
C PHE A 59 2.01 12.07 7.48
N ASP A 60 1.19 12.98 8.03
CA ASP A 60 1.64 14.18 8.73
C ASP A 60 2.39 13.83 10.04
N LEU A 61 2.00 12.74 10.71
CA LEU A 61 2.65 12.22 11.91
C LEU A 61 3.75 11.17 11.64
N HIS A 62 4.04 10.86 10.38
CA HIS A 62 5.07 9.87 10.08
C HIS A 62 6.45 10.40 10.54
N PRO A 63 7.22 9.69 11.38
CA PRO A 63 8.42 10.25 12.03
C PRO A 63 9.51 10.75 11.08
N THR A 64 9.52 10.24 9.85
CA THR A 64 10.45 10.62 8.78
C THR A 64 9.86 11.63 7.79
N TYR A 65 8.55 11.89 7.87
CA TYR A 65 7.88 12.98 7.20
C TYR A 65 8.02 14.23 8.07
N LYS A 66 9.10 15.00 7.83
CA LYS A 66 9.36 16.27 8.52
C LYS A 66 9.28 17.44 7.54
N GLY A 67 8.28 17.44 6.66
CA GLY A 67 8.21 18.35 5.51
C GLY A 67 9.30 18.11 4.46
N THR A 68 9.97 16.96 4.53
CA THR A 68 10.95 16.51 3.53
C THR A 68 10.25 16.09 2.24
N ASP A 69 10.93 16.23 1.11
CA ASP A 69 10.46 15.72 -0.18
C ASP A 69 10.54 14.19 -0.19
N VAL A 70 9.50 13.55 0.37
CA VAL A 70 9.28 12.10 0.34
C VAL A 70 8.62 11.76 -1.01
N PRO A 71 9.29 11.04 -1.92
CA PRO A 71 8.68 10.64 -3.18
C PRO A 71 7.49 9.69 -2.93
N CYS A 72 6.38 9.92 -3.62
CA CYS A 72 5.24 9.04 -3.62
C CYS A 72 4.60 8.93 -5.01
N ALA A 73 3.89 7.83 -5.23
CA ALA A 73 3.03 7.62 -6.38
C ALA A 73 1.66 7.09 -5.91
N LEU A 74 0.60 7.71 -6.37
CA LEU A 74 -0.78 7.36 -6.06
C LEU A 74 -1.46 6.76 -7.30
N PHE A 75 -2.09 5.62 -7.12
CA PHE A 75 -2.81 4.89 -8.16
C PHE A 75 -4.29 4.77 -7.81
N ALA A 76 -5.16 5.04 -8.78
CA ALA A 76 -6.61 4.93 -8.66
C ALA A 76 -7.11 3.73 -9.46
N LEU A 77 -7.33 2.61 -8.77
CA LEU A 77 -7.64 1.32 -9.41
C LEU A 77 -9.16 1.10 -9.46
N PRO A 78 -9.79 1.08 -10.66
CA PRO A 78 -11.20 0.83 -10.80
C PRO A 78 -11.51 -0.61 -10.42
N VAL A 79 -12.55 -0.78 -9.62
CA VAL A 79 -13.01 -2.07 -9.12
C VAL A 79 -14.53 -2.14 -9.21
N THR A 80 -15.07 -3.35 -9.10
CA THR A 80 -16.50 -3.55 -8.90
C THR A 80 -16.92 -3.17 -7.48
N GLU A 81 -18.21 -2.89 -7.28
CA GLU A 81 -18.79 -2.67 -5.95
C GLU A 81 -18.54 -3.83 -4.99
N ALA A 82 -18.58 -5.07 -5.49
CA ALA A 82 -18.35 -6.26 -4.68
C ALA A 82 -16.90 -6.34 -4.19
N GLU A 83 -15.94 -6.00 -5.06
CA GLU A 83 -14.51 -5.96 -4.72
C GLU A 83 -14.20 -4.82 -3.74
N LEU A 84 -14.78 -3.62 -3.94
CA LEU A 84 -14.63 -2.53 -2.99
C LEU A 84 -15.10 -2.95 -1.59
N ARG A 85 -16.32 -3.51 -1.48
CA ARG A 85 -16.84 -4.02 -0.20
C ARG A 85 -15.96 -5.10 0.40
N ASN A 86 -15.34 -5.94 -0.42
CA ASN A 86 -14.42 -6.97 0.07
C ASN A 86 -13.16 -6.34 0.66
N VAL A 87 -12.56 -5.35 0.00
CA VAL A 87 -11.41 -4.60 0.51
C VAL A 87 -11.75 -3.88 1.81
N GLU A 88 -12.91 -3.20 1.87
CA GLU A 88 -13.41 -2.55 3.09
C GLU A 88 -13.60 -3.54 4.22
N ARG A 89 -14.15 -4.72 3.95
CA ARG A 89 -14.31 -5.80 4.94
C ARG A 89 -12.97 -6.27 5.48
N ILE A 90 -11.96 -6.44 4.63
CA ILE A 90 -10.59 -6.80 5.05
C ILE A 90 -10.01 -5.73 5.96
N ILE A 91 -10.06 -4.46 5.53
CA ILE A 91 -9.55 -3.32 6.30
C ILE A 91 -10.28 -3.22 7.65
N LYS A 92 -11.62 -3.30 7.65
CA LYS A 92 -12.43 -3.23 8.88
C LYS A 92 -12.08 -4.35 9.84
N HIS A 93 -11.99 -5.59 9.36
CA HIS A 93 -11.60 -6.73 10.19
C HIS A 93 -10.22 -6.51 10.82
N MET A 94 -9.24 -6.06 10.03
CA MET A 94 -7.88 -5.84 10.53
C MET A 94 -7.81 -4.66 11.50
N THR A 95 -8.61 -3.62 11.27
CA THR A 95 -8.73 -2.46 12.16
C THR A 95 -9.32 -2.86 13.51
N SER A 96 -10.41 -3.64 13.51
CA SER A 96 -11.06 -4.11 14.73
C SER A 96 -10.19 -5.06 15.57
N ASN A 97 -9.18 -5.69 14.97
CA ASN A 97 -8.26 -6.61 15.64
C ASN A 97 -6.81 -6.13 15.52
N ALA A 98 -6.58 -4.82 15.43
CA ALA A 98 -5.26 -4.25 15.11
C ALA A 98 -4.16 -4.71 16.09
N ASP A 99 -4.50 -4.90 17.36
CA ASP A 99 -3.57 -5.36 18.40
C ASP A 99 -3.00 -6.76 18.14
N GLU A 100 -3.71 -7.61 17.41
CA GLU A 100 -3.28 -8.96 17.03
C GLU A 100 -2.32 -8.98 15.84
N TYR A 101 -2.24 -7.88 15.07
CA TYR A 101 -1.45 -7.80 13.85
C TYR A 101 -0.14 -7.06 14.08
N LYS A 102 0.98 -7.76 13.92
CA LYS A 102 2.33 -7.19 14.08
C LYS A 102 3.08 -7.13 12.75
N TYR A 103 4.04 -6.21 12.65
CA TYR A 103 4.92 -6.13 11.49
C TYR A 103 5.86 -7.35 11.42
N SER A 104 6.09 -7.88 10.21
CA SER A 104 7.03 -8.97 9.98
C SER A 104 8.32 -8.52 9.29
N TYR A 105 9.37 -8.25 10.05
CA TYR A 105 10.70 -7.98 9.48
C TYR A 105 11.29 -9.21 8.78
N ILE A 106 11.07 -10.41 9.34
CA ILE A 106 11.46 -11.67 8.70
C ILE A 106 10.69 -11.86 7.41
N GLY A 107 9.38 -11.56 7.41
CA GLY A 107 8.56 -11.63 6.21
C GLY A 107 9.05 -10.68 5.13
N LEU A 108 9.46 -9.46 5.50
CA LEU A 108 10.03 -8.49 4.57
C LEU A 108 11.35 -9.02 3.96
N ALA A 109 12.23 -9.60 4.78
CA ALA A 109 13.47 -10.23 4.29
C ALA A 109 13.20 -11.39 3.32
N LEU A 110 12.21 -12.25 3.63
CA LEU A 110 11.81 -13.36 2.76
C LEU A 110 11.23 -12.86 1.43
N LEU A 111 10.45 -11.78 1.44
CA LEU A 111 9.94 -11.16 0.21
C LEU A 111 11.08 -10.67 -0.70
N TYR A 112 12.19 -10.17 -0.15
CA TYR A 112 13.38 -9.86 -0.94
C TYR A 112 14.00 -11.08 -1.60
N LEU A 113 13.99 -12.22 -0.93
CA LEU A 113 14.41 -13.51 -1.47
C LEU A 113 13.36 -14.14 -2.41
N ARG A 114 12.28 -13.41 -2.75
CA ARG A 114 11.13 -13.88 -3.55
C ARG A 114 10.39 -15.06 -2.92
N ILE A 115 10.50 -15.22 -1.60
CA ILE A 115 9.79 -16.23 -0.81
C ILE A 115 8.57 -15.54 -0.19
N ILE A 116 7.38 -16.11 -0.40
CA ILE A 116 6.13 -15.56 0.15
C ILE A 116 5.91 -16.16 1.54
N PRO A 117 6.11 -15.39 2.62
CA PRO A 117 5.93 -15.91 3.97
C PRO A 117 4.45 -16.11 4.27
N LYS A 118 4.10 -17.20 4.96
CA LYS A 118 2.79 -17.38 5.58
C LYS A 118 2.96 -17.31 7.08
N GLN A 119 2.58 -16.18 7.69
CA GLN A 119 2.67 -15.97 9.13
C GLN A 119 1.32 -15.49 9.67
N ARG A 120 0.80 -16.18 10.69
CA ARG A 120 -0.46 -15.79 11.33
C ARG A 120 -0.22 -14.56 12.21
N GLY A 121 -1.12 -13.57 12.12
CA GLY A 121 -1.02 -12.33 12.90
C GLY A 121 0.18 -11.44 12.55
N ARG A 122 0.89 -11.75 11.46
CA ARG A 122 2.08 -10.99 11.03
C ARG A 122 2.08 -10.79 9.53
N ASP A 123 2.25 -9.54 9.11
CA ASP A 123 2.32 -9.17 7.69
C ASP A 123 3.28 -7.99 7.50
N THR A 124 3.51 -7.61 6.25
CA THR A 124 4.30 -6.44 5.86
C THR A 124 3.41 -5.47 5.10
N CYS A 125 3.85 -4.22 4.93
CA CYS A 125 3.10 -3.24 4.14
C CYS A 125 2.85 -3.74 2.70
N VAL A 126 3.91 -4.22 2.04
CA VAL A 126 3.83 -4.77 0.68
C VAL A 126 3.07 -6.09 0.63
N GLY A 127 3.28 -6.99 1.60
CA GLY A 127 2.60 -8.29 1.68
C GLY A 127 1.08 -8.14 1.83
N PHE A 128 0.65 -7.28 2.75
CA PHE A 128 -0.75 -6.97 2.99
C PHE A 128 -1.42 -6.41 1.72
N VAL A 129 -0.86 -5.34 1.15
CA VAL A 129 -1.45 -4.71 -0.04
C VAL A 129 -1.44 -5.68 -1.23
N SER A 130 -0.33 -6.39 -1.45
CA SER A 130 -0.24 -7.42 -2.49
C SER A 130 -1.31 -8.51 -2.32
N ARG A 131 -1.59 -8.96 -1.10
CA ARG A 131 -2.61 -10.00 -0.85
C ARG A 131 -4.01 -9.45 -1.13
N THR A 132 -4.31 -8.26 -0.61
CA THR A 132 -5.61 -7.60 -0.80
C THR A 132 -5.92 -7.38 -2.29
N ILE A 133 -4.95 -6.95 -3.09
CA ILE A 133 -5.10 -6.81 -4.55
C ILE A 133 -5.40 -8.15 -5.21
N ARG A 134 -4.64 -9.19 -4.86
CA ARG A 134 -4.74 -10.52 -5.48
C ARG A 134 -6.07 -11.21 -5.22
N GLU A 135 -6.74 -10.86 -4.12
CA GLU A 135 -8.08 -11.35 -3.81
C GLU A 135 -9.17 -10.73 -4.70
N GLN A 136 -8.86 -9.69 -5.50
CA GLN A 136 -9.82 -9.03 -6.39
C GLN A 136 -9.56 -9.43 -7.85
N THR A 137 -10.61 -9.83 -8.55
CA THR A 137 -10.55 -10.31 -9.94
C THR A 137 -10.10 -9.21 -10.89
N SER A 138 -10.66 -8.00 -10.80
CA SER A 138 -10.34 -6.85 -11.65
C SER A 138 -8.88 -6.42 -11.52
N LEU A 139 -8.29 -6.61 -10.33
CA LEU A 139 -6.90 -6.22 -10.06
C LEU A 139 -5.90 -7.34 -10.35
N SER A 140 -6.34 -8.59 -10.38
CA SER A 140 -5.50 -9.76 -10.68
C SER A 140 -5.65 -10.27 -12.12
N ALA A 141 -6.63 -9.79 -12.88
CA ALA A 141 -6.89 -10.20 -14.26
C ALA A 141 -5.63 -10.09 -15.14
N GLY A 142 -5.22 -11.21 -15.74
CA GLY A 142 -4.03 -11.31 -16.59
C GLY A 142 -2.69 -11.31 -15.86
N ARG A 143 -2.67 -11.13 -14.53
CA ARG A 143 -1.44 -11.00 -13.72
C ARG A 143 -1.22 -12.26 -12.88
N ARG A 144 -0.42 -13.20 -13.38
CA ARG A 144 -0.14 -14.49 -12.72
C ARG A 144 0.84 -14.43 -11.53
N LYS A 145 1.18 -13.23 -11.03
CA LYS A 145 2.17 -13.12 -9.96
C LYS A 145 1.56 -13.51 -8.61
N LYS A 146 2.27 -14.36 -7.86
CA LYS A 146 1.92 -14.72 -6.48
C LYS A 146 2.18 -13.57 -5.49
N PHE A 147 2.92 -12.54 -5.90
CA PHE A 147 3.25 -11.37 -5.11
C PHE A 147 3.41 -10.16 -6.05
N CYS A 148 2.83 -9.03 -5.68
CA CYS A 148 2.93 -7.76 -6.39
C CYS A 148 3.81 -6.82 -5.56
N SER A 149 5.02 -6.57 -6.04
CA SER A 149 5.94 -5.58 -5.46
C SER A 149 5.53 -4.14 -5.83
N PRO A 150 6.11 -3.10 -5.20
CA PRO A 150 5.87 -1.71 -5.59
C PRO A 150 6.16 -1.46 -7.07
N ASN A 151 7.25 -2.04 -7.60
CA ASN A 151 7.60 -1.92 -9.02
C ASN A 151 6.56 -2.61 -9.92
N ASP A 152 5.99 -3.73 -9.47
CA ASP A 152 4.90 -4.39 -10.20
C ASP A 152 3.65 -3.53 -10.24
N ILE A 153 3.31 -2.84 -9.15
CA ILE A 153 2.18 -1.90 -9.13
C ILE A 153 2.42 -0.80 -10.16
N LYS A 154 3.59 -0.17 -10.12
CA LYS A 154 3.95 0.90 -11.07
C LYS A 154 3.89 0.40 -12.52
N ALA A 155 4.46 -0.76 -12.83
CA ALA A 155 4.45 -1.32 -14.18
C ALA A 155 3.06 -1.74 -14.66
N PHE A 156 2.27 -2.39 -13.79
CA PHE A 156 0.97 -2.95 -14.18
C PHE A 156 -0.17 -1.95 -14.20
N PHE A 157 -0.06 -0.87 -13.44
CA PHE A 157 -1.11 0.12 -13.25
C PHE A 157 -0.68 1.52 -13.65
N ILE A 158 0.35 1.66 -14.50
CA ILE A 158 0.84 2.99 -14.92
C ILE A 158 -0.26 3.87 -15.51
N ASN A 159 -1.21 3.29 -16.25
CA ASN A 159 -2.35 4.02 -16.82
C ASN A 159 -3.37 4.50 -15.78
N GLN A 160 -3.26 4.02 -14.54
CA GLN A 160 -4.08 4.39 -13.39
C GLN A 160 -3.33 5.31 -12.40
N LEU A 161 -2.15 5.82 -12.77
CA LEU A 161 -1.39 6.77 -11.98
C LEU A 161 -2.14 8.11 -11.95
N VAL A 162 -2.48 8.60 -10.76
CA VAL A 162 -3.16 9.89 -10.57
C VAL A 162 -2.23 10.98 -10.06
N PHE A 163 -1.13 10.59 -9.40
CA PHE A 163 -0.12 11.52 -8.92
C PHE A 163 1.23 10.82 -8.75
N GLU A 164 2.31 11.47 -9.16
CA GLU A 164 3.68 11.09 -8.82
C GLU A 164 4.47 12.35 -8.48
N GLY A 165 5.18 12.35 -7.36
CA GLY A 165 5.90 13.53 -6.89
C GLY A 165 6.07 13.56 -5.37
N PRO A 166 6.39 14.72 -4.78
CA PRO A 166 6.57 14.84 -3.35
C PRO A 166 5.25 14.68 -2.58
N LEU A 167 5.25 13.86 -1.53
CA LEU A 167 4.09 13.58 -0.68
C LEU A 167 3.42 14.85 -0.15
N ARG A 168 4.20 15.90 0.19
CA ARG A 168 3.65 17.19 0.63
C ARG A 168 2.71 17.84 -0.39
N VAL A 169 2.95 17.66 -1.69
CA VAL A 169 2.10 18.24 -2.74
C VAL A 169 0.79 17.48 -2.82
N LEU A 170 0.82 16.16 -2.68
CA LEU A 170 -0.38 15.33 -2.66
C LEU A 170 -1.27 15.66 -1.44
N LEU A 171 -0.68 15.77 -0.25
CA LEU A 171 -1.43 16.06 0.98
C LEU A 171 -2.07 17.46 0.98
N GLN A 172 -1.48 18.43 0.27
CA GLN A 172 -2.10 19.75 0.08
C GLN A 172 -3.31 19.70 -0.85
N LYS A 173 -3.28 18.86 -1.89
CA LYS A 173 -4.41 18.69 -2.82
C LYS A 173 -5.63 18.04 -2.18
N GLY A 174 -5.45 17.18 -1.17
CA GLY A 174 -6.55 16.55 -0.44
C GLY A 174 -7.19 17.41 0.66
N LYS A 175 -6.60 18.57 0.98
CA LYS A 175 -7.09 19.53 1.98
C LYS A 175 -7.84 20.73 1.36
N ALA A 176 -7.90 20.81 0.03
CA ALA A 176 -8.58 21.86 -0.74
C ALA A 176 -9.91 21.34 -1.29
#